data_AF-A0A0F9B4B7-F1
#
_entry.id   AF-A0A0F9B4B7-F1
#
_cell.length_a   1.000
_cell.length_b   1.000
_cell.length_c   1.000
_cell.angle_alpha   90.00
_cell.angle_beta   90.00
_cell.angle_gamma   90.00
#
_symmetry.space_group_name_H-M   'P 1'
#
loop_
_entity.id
_entity.type
_entity.pdbx_description
1 polymer ?
#
loop_
_entity_poly.entity_id
_entity_poly.type
_entity_poly.pdbx_seq_one_letter_code
_entity_poly.pdbx_strand_id
1 'polypeptide(L)'
;MKPLIKSCGIGSYHLHEGDPVHVVFDNGSEIWIGGFEDKERIEKLLGHEYSTIYYNEVSQIGYEAVTLGMSRLAQTIQGLTNKAYYDCNPPSPLHWSHKLFIEKVEPASGERLKQPDLYRHLRMNPFDNEANLPDNYIRDILGALPDRARRRMRDGEGVRAEGMIYELFRDDMVIPY
;
A
#
# COMPACT_ATOMS: atom_id res chain seq x y z
N MET A 1 16.21 4.97 -21.11
CA MET A 1 15.79 6.13 -20.31
C MET A 1 16.81 6.24 -19.17
N LYS A 2 17.60 7.32 -19.06
CA LYS A 2 18.48 7.50 -17.90
C LYS A 2 17.58 7.70 -16.67
N PRO A 3 17.75 6.96 -15.57
CA PRO A 3 16.96 7.23 -14.37
C PRO A 3 17.18 8.68 -13.96
N LEU A 4 16.08 9.37 -13.66
CA LEU A 4 16.10 10.73 -13.15
C LEU A 4 16.59 10.65 -11.69
N ILE A 5 17.91 10.61 -11.54
CA ILE A 5 18.58 10.64 -10.25
C ILE A 5 18.65 12.11 -9.83
N LYS A 6 17.58 12.59 -9.21
CA LYS A 6 17.57 13.89 -8.54
C LYS A 6 17.59 13.62 -7.04
N SER A 7 18.73 13.84 -6.39
CA SER A 7 18.76 13.87 -4.92
C SER A 7 18.10 15.17 -4.44
N CYS A 8 17.13 15.05 -3.56
CA CYS A 8 16.62 16.18 -2.79
C CYS A 8 17.30 16.15 -1.42
N GLY A 9 18.43 16.87 -1.26
CA GLY A 9 19.17 16.91 0.00
C GLY A 9 20.57 17.54 -0.13
N ILE A 10 21.17 17.89 1.00
CA ILE A 10 22.51 18.52 1.10
C ILE A 10 23.64 17.45 1.19
N GLY A 11 23.30 16.16 1.38
CA GLY A 11 24.27 15.07 1.56
C GLY A 11 24.51 14.21 0.32
N SER A 12 25.62 13.48 0.32
CA SER A 12 25.87 12.38 -0.61
C SER A 12 25.15 11.10 -0.18
N TYR A 13 25.04 10.17 -1.13
CA TYR A 13 24.54 8.83 -0.89
C TYR A 13 25.31 7.85 -1.79
N HIS A 14 25.32 6.59 -1.38
CA HIS A 14 25.84 5.47 -2.15
C HIS A 14 24.70 4.53 -2.54
N LEU A 15 24.52 4.32 -3.83
CA LEU A 15 23.56 3.34 -4.36
C LEU A 15 24.27 2.00 -4.55
N HIS A 16 23.70 0.95 -3.99
CA HIS A 16 24.11 -0.42 -4.21
C HIS A 16 23.05 -1.11 -5.08
N GLU A 17 23.37 -1.35 -6.35
CA GLU A 17 22.48 -1.98 -7.35
C GLU A 17 22.38 -3.52 -7.20
N GLY A 18 22.59 -4.03 -5.98
CA GLY A 18 22.45 -5.46 -5.67
C GLY A 18 21.00 -5.91 -5.61
N ASP A 19 20.79 -7.16 -5.19
CA ASP A 19 19.45 -7.71 -4.93
C ASP A 19 19.36 -8.20 -3.47
N PRO A 20 18.78 -7.40 -2.54
CA PRO A 20 18.02 -6.17 -2.79
C PRO A 20 18.87 -4.92 -3.07
N VAL A 21 18.26 -3.94 -3.74
CA VAL A 21 18.84 -2.61 -3.94
C VAL A 21 18.79 -1.88 -2.60
N HIS A 22 19.86 -1.16 -2.24
CA HIS A 22 19.83 -0.28 -1.08
C HIS A 22 20.61 1.01 -1.30
N VAL A 23 20.24 2.04 -0.53
CA VAL A 23 20.85 3.37 -0.54
C VAL A 23 21.40 3.65 0.85
N VAL A 24 22.67 4.01 0.94
CA VAL A 24 23.33 4.41 2.19
C VAL A 24 23.58 5.92 2.17
N PHE A 25 23.19 6.62 3.22
CA PHE A 25 23.41 8.06 3.37
C PHE A 25 24.64 8.33 4.27
N ASP A 26 25.24 9.52 4.16
CA ASP A 26 26.44 9.90 4.93
C ASP A 26 26.27 9.81 6.46
N ASN A 27 25.02 9.91 6.95
CA ASN A 27 24.70 9.78 8.37
C ASN A 27 24.54 8.31 8.83
N GLY A 28 24.82 7.34 7.96
CA GLY A 28 24.66 5.91 8.22
C GLY A 28 23.23 5.40 8.15
N SER A 29 22.26 6.23 7.76
CA SER A 29 20.90 5.75 7.49
C SER A 29 20.84 5.00 6.16
N GLU A 30 19.91 4.07 6.07
CA GLU A 30 19.79 3.19 4.91
C GLU A 30 18.33 3.09 4.46
N ILE A 31 18.12 3.00 3.15
CA ILE A 31 16.84 2.63 2.54
C ILE A 31 17.05 1.34 1.75
N TRP A 32 16.31 0.31 2.11
CA TRP A 32 16.32 -0.98 1.44
C TRP A 32 15.09 -1.13 0.56
N ILE A 33 15.28 -1.54 -0.69
CA ILE A 33 14.24 -1.66 -1.71
C ILE A 33 14.20 -3.10 -2.18
N GLY A 34 13.09 -3.78 -1.92
CA GLY A 34 12.87 -5.16 -2.33
C GLY A 34 11.40 -5.46 -2.57
N GLY A 35 11.14 -6.51 -3.35
CA GLY A 35 9.81 -7.01 -3.64
C GLY A 35 9.44 -8.23 -2.79
N PHE A 36 8.13 -8.45 -2.60
CA PHE A 36 7.58 -9.61 -1.90
C PHE A 36 7.21 -10.78 -2.85
N GLU A 37 7.75 -10.78 -4.06
CA GLU A 37 7.42 -11.77 -5.11
C GLU A 37 8.27 -13.04 -5.04
N ASP A 38 9.47 -12.95 -4.46
CA ASP A 38 10.45 -14.04 -4.41
C ASP A 38 10.83 -14.36 -2.97
N LYS A 39 10.72 -15.63 -2.60
CA LYS A 39 11.07 -16.14 -1.28
C LYS A 39 12.51 -15.84 -0.89
N GLU A 40 13.47 -15.93 -1.82
CA GLU A 40 14.88 -15.64 -1.53
C GLU A 40 15.08 -14.16 -1.19
N ARG A 41 14.37 -13.26 -1.89
CA ARG A 41 14.39 -11.82 -1.62
C ARG A 41 13.76 -11.48 -0.28
N ILE A 42 12.64 -12.15 0.04
CA ILE A 42 12.00 -12.03 1.34
C ILE A 42 12.99 -12.44 2.44
N GLU A 43 13.64 -13.59 2.33
CA GLU A 43 14.60 -14.08 3.34
C GLU A 43 15.72 -13.08 3.64
N LYS A 44 16.28 -12.42 2.62
CA LYS A 44 17.27 -11.35 2.81
C LYS A 44 16.71 -10.17 3.61
N LEU A 45 15.51 -9.70 3.25
CA LEU A 45 14.84 -8.61 3.99
C LEU A 45 14.48 -9.02 5.42
N LEU A 46 14.22 -10.30 5.68
CA LEU A 46 13.89 -10.81 7.01
C LEU A 46 15.08 -10.86 7.97
N GLY A 47 16.31 -10.83 7.45
CA GLY A 47 17.53 -10.78 8.26
C GLY A 47 17.77 -9.43 8.93
N HIS A 48 16.98 -8.41 8.59
CA HIS A 48 17.12 -7.05 9.10
C HIS A 48 15.98 -6.65 10.04
N GLU A 49 16.23 -5.61 10.82
CA GLU A 49 15.21 -4.88 11.57
C GLU A 49 15.09 -3.47 10.99
N TYR A 50 13.86 -2.98 10.92
CA TYR A 50 13.55 -1.66 10.37
C TYR A 50 12.84 -0.80 11.41
N SER A 51 13.15 0.49 11.40
CA SER A 51 12.37 1.50 12.11
C SER A 51 11.22 2.03 11.27
N THR A 52 11.33 1.97 9.94
CA THR A 52 10.26 2.36 9.01
C THR A 52 10.13 1.33 7.89
N ILE A 53 8.89 0.93 7.59
CA ILE A 53 8.58 0.09 6.43
C ILE A 53 7.56 0.82 5.56
N TYR A 54 7.77 0.84 4.25
CA TYR A 54 6.80 1.37 3.29
C TYR A 54 6.37 0.26 2.34
N TYR A 55 5.08 -0.08 2.39
CA TYR A 55 4.46 -1.02 1.47
C TYR A 55 3.82 -0.24 0.33
N ASN A 56 4.46 -0.29 -0.84
CA ASN A 56 3.95 0.37 -2.03
C ASN A 56 2.89 -0.48 -2.75
N GLU A 57 1.81 0.13 -3.21
CA GLU A 57 0.72 -0.52 -3.95
C GLU A 57 0.18 -1.76 -3.24
N VAL A 58 -0.24 -1.62 -1.98
CA VAL A 58 -0.70 -2.73 -1.15
C VAL A 58 -1.92 -3.47 -1.68
N SER A 59 -2.59 -2.92 -2.69
CA SER A 59 -3.63 -3.61 -3.45
C SER A 59 -3.10 -4.86 -4.20
N GLN A 60 -1.78 -4.97 -4.38
CA GLN A 60 -1.09 -6.08 -5.03
C GLN A 60 -0.30 -6.94 -4.02
N ILE A 61 -0.33 -6.61 -2.73
CA ILE A 61 0.43 -7.31 -1.69
C ILE A 61 -0.51 -8.12 -0.80
N GLY A 62 -0.24 -9.41 -0.66
CA GLY A 62 -0.97 -10.29 0.24
C GLY A 62 -0.76 -9.91 1.71
N TYR A 63 -1.80 -10.06 2.53
CA TYR A 63 -1.74 -9.72 3.96
C TYR A 63 -0.69 -10.55 4.73
N GLU A 64 -0.41 -11.78 4.30
CA GLU A 64 0.65 -12.63 4.86
C GLU A 64 2.03 -11.99 4.72
N ALA A 65 2.34 -11.43 3.55
CA ALA A 65 3.61 -10.73 3.30
C ALA A 65 3.73 -9.46 4.16
N VAL A 66 2.62 -8.73 4.34
CA VAL A 66 2.56 -7.59 5.26
C VAL A 66 2.82 -8.04 6.70
N THR A 67 2.13 -9.08 7.16
CA THR A 67 2.28 -9.63 8.52
C THR A 67 3.74 -10.04 8.79
N LEU A 68 4.35 -10.71 7.81
CA LEU A 68 5.74 -11.12 7.86
C LEU A 68 6.69 -9.91 7.97
N GLY A 69 6.52 -8.89 7.13
CA GLY A 69 7.34 -7.67 7.22
C GLY A 69 7.11 -6.89 8.52
N MET A 70 5.89 -6.87 9.06
CA MET A 70 5.59 -6.24 10.36
C MET A 70 6.39 -6.86 11.50
N SER A 71 6.76 -8.14 11.41
CA SER A 71 7.64 -8.80 12.39
C SER A 71 9.07 -8.23 12.40
N ARG A 72 9.45 -7.43 11.41
CA ARG A 72 10.76 -6.78 11.28
C ARG A 72 10.73 -5.31 11.69
N LEU A 73 9.56 -4.73 11.97
CA LEU A 73 9.39 -3.34 12.43
C LEU A 73 9.81 -3.18 13.91
N ALA A 74 11.02 -3.61 14.24
CA ALA A 74 11.49 -3.84 15.60
C ALA A 74 12.77 -3.06 15.96
N GLN A 75 13.33 -2.29 15.01
CA GLN A 75 14.57 -1.59 15.24
C GLN A 75 14.42 -0.55 16.35
N THR A 76 15.33 -0.55 17.31
CA THR A 76 15.31 0.42 18.42
C THR A 76 16.27 1.57 18.14
N ILE A 77 15.71 2.77 17.89
CA ILE A 77 16.48 4.01 17.72
C ILE A 77 15.95 5.05 18.71
N GLN A 78 16.84 5.62 19.52
CA GLN A 78 16.46 6.59 20.54
C GLN A 78 15.76 7.81 19.91
N GLY A 79 14.54 8.11 20.36
CA GLY A 79 13.75 9.24 19.87
C GLY A 79 12.98 8.99 18.57
N LEU A 80 13.07 7.80 17.98
CA LEU A 80 12.32 7.43 16.78
C LEU A 80 11.22 6.42 17.12
N THR A 81 9.99 6.69 16.68
CA THR A 81 8.88 5.74 16.78
C THR A 81 8.78 4.95 15.50
N ASN A 82 8.73 3.62 15.62
CA ASN A 82 8.61 2.76 14.46
C ASN A 82 7.26 2.93 13.76
N LYS A 83 7.28 2.98 12.44
CA LYS A 83 6.07 3.20 11.62
C LYS A 83 6.06 2.35 10.37
N ALA A 84 4.88 1.86 10.02
CA ALA A 84 4.62 1.31 8.69
C ALA A 84 3.71 2.26 7.91
N TYR A 85 4.09 2.52 6.66
CA TYR A 85 3.30 3.29 5.71
C TYR A 85 2.81 2.37 4.60
N TYR A 86 1.62 2.68 4.09
CA TYR A 86 0.91 1.87 3.12
C TYR A 86 0.27 2.83 2.13
N ASP A 87 0.47 2.60 0.84
CA ASP A 87 -0.28 3.29 -0.20
C ASP A 87 -0.96 2.30 -1.14
N CYS A 88 -2.07 2.75 -1.71
CA CYS A 88 -2.72 2.07 -2.82
C CYS A 88 -3.78 2.98 -3.40
N ASN A 89 -4.06 2.77 -4.68
CA ASN A 89 -5.35 3.17 -5.23
C ASN A 89 -6.46 2.33 -4.58
N PRO A 90 -7.63 2.91 -4.23
CA PRO A 90 -8.67 2.24 -3.44
C PRO A 90 -8.98 0.83 -3.96
N PRO A 91 -8.75 -0.23 -3.16
CA PRO A 91 -9.08 -1.59 -3.57
C PRO A 91 -10.57 -1.88 -3.32
N SER A 92 -11.00 -3.11 -3.57
CA SER A 92 -12.33 -3.57 -3.16
C SER A 92 -12.51 -3.38 -1.64
N PRO A 93 -13.72 -3.05 -1.16
CA PRO A 93 -14.03 -3.02 0.28
C PRO A 93 -13.76 -4.35 1.01
N LEU A 94 -13.67 -5.47 0.28
CA LEU A 94 -13.32 -6.77 0.87
C LEU A 94 -11.82 -6.96 1.12
N HIS A 95 -10.98 -6.04 0.62
CA HIS A 95 -9.54 -6.12 0.74
C HIS A 95 -9.10 -5.96 2.20
N TRP A 96 -8.00 -6.63 2.58
CA TRP A 96 -7.51 -6.63 3.96
C TRP A 96 -7.19 -5.21 4.47
N SER A 97 -6.74 -4.30 3.60
CA SER A 97 -6.45 -2.93 4.00
C SER A 97 -7.71 -2.17 4.40
N HIS A 98 -8.86 -2.44 3.77
CA HIS A 98 -10.13 -1.87 4.19
C HIS A 98 -10.52 -2.38 5.59
N LYS A 99 -10.44 -3.69 5.80
CA LYS A 99 -10.70 -4.32 7.10
C LYS A 99 -9.83 -3.72 8.21
N LEU A 100 -8.54 -3.58 7.95
CA LEU A 100 -7.56 -3.13 8.95
C LEU A 100 -7.65 -1.62 9.23
N PHE A 101 -7.66 -0.79 8.18
CA PHE A 101 -7.56 0.66 8.32
C PHE A 101 -8.89 1.38 8.45
N ILE A 102 -9.99 0.80 7.92
CA ILE A 102 -11.33 1.40 7.95
C ILE A 102 -12.19 0.72 9.01
N GLU A 103 -12.38 -0.60 8.88
CA GLU A 103 -13.28 -1.35 9.79
C GLU A 103 -12.67 -1.64 11.17
N LYS A 104 -11.34 -1.53 11.30
CA LYS A 104 -10.57 -1.80 12.53
C LYS A 104 -10.72 -3.24 13.03
N VAL A 105 -10.69 -4.19 12.10
CA VAL A 105 -10.72 -5.62 12.38
C VAL A 105 -9.49 -6.32 11.82
N GLU A 106 -9.13 -7.44 12.44
CA GLU A 106 -8.09 -8.33 11.97
C GLU A 106 -8.58 -9.02 10.67
N PRO A 107 -7.85 -8.93 9.53
CA PRO A 107 -8.33 -9.42 8.24
C PRO A 107 -8.68 -10.92 8.12
N ALA A 108 -8.00 -11.78 8.88
CA ALA A 108 -8.16 -13.22 8.90
C ALA A 108 -9.23 -13.68 9.90
N SER A 109 -9.23 -13.17 11.14
CA SER A 109 -10.20 -13.60 12.17
C SER A 109 -11.49 -12.78 12.18
N GLY A 110 -11.46 -11.54 11.67
CA GLY A 110 -12.57 -10.59 11.78
C GLY A 110 -12.75 -10.00 13.17
N GLU A 111 -11.88 -10.34 14.12
CA GLU A 111 -11.94 -9.80 15.48
C GLU A 111 -11.54 -8.33 15.50
N ARG A 112 -12.09 -7.58 16.46
CA ARG A 112 -11.72 -6.18 16.66
C ARG A 112 -10.24 -6.06 17.03
N LEU A 113 -9.53 -5.12 16.41
CA LEU A 113 -8.13 -4.85 16.74
C LEU A 113 -7.99 -4.42 18.20
N LYS A 114 -6.97 -4.94 18.88
CA LYS A 114 -6.65 -4.58 20.28
C LYS A 114 -6.29 -3.11 20.44
N GLN A 115 -5.63 -2.54 19.43
CA GLN A 115 -5.17 -1.14 19.41
C GLN A 115 -5.59 -0.46 18.10
N PRO A 116 -6.88 -0.18 17.91
CA PRO A 116 -7.42 0.32 16.63
C PRO A 116 -6.88 1.71 16.27
N ASP A 117 -6.48 2.50 17.26
CA ASP A 117 -5.97 3.86 17.10
C ASP A 117 -4.57 3.95 16.48
N LEU A 118 -3.83 2.83 16.44
CA LEU A 118 -2.53 2.75 15.76
C LEU A 118 -2.69 2.70 14.24
N TYR A 119 -3.87 2.33 13.74
CA TYR A 119 -4.16 2.28 12.32
C TYR A 119 -4.82 3.58 11.92
N ARG A 120 -4.20 4.37 11.04
CA ARG A 120 -4.75 5.63 10.53
C ARG A 120 -4.79 5.58 9.01
N HIS A 121 -5.74 6.28 8.41
CA HIS A 121 -5.85 6.39 6.97
C HIS A 121 -6.05 7.85 6.58
N LEU A 122 -5.57 8.19 5.39
CA LEU A 122 -5.80 9.45 4.71
C LEU A 122 -6.25 9.12 3.30
N ARG A 123 -7.28 9.82 2.81
CA ARG A 123 -7.66 9.77 1.39
C ARG A 123 -7.03 10.98 0.70
N MET A 124 -6.31 10.72 -0.38
CA MET A 124 -5.76 11.76 -1.26
C MET A 124 -6.42 11.61 -2.62
N ASN A 125 -6.89 12.73 -3.19
CA ASN A 125 -7.53 12.78 -4.49
C ASN A 125 -6.70 13.64 -5.47
N PRO A 126 -6.79 13.38 -6.79
CA PRO A 126 -6.11 14.20 -7.79
C PRO A 126 -6.41 15.71 -7.68
N PHE A 127 -7.62 16.07 -7.25
CA PHE A 127 -8.02 17.46 -7.02
C PHE A 127 -7.18 18.16 -5.94
N ASP A 128 -6.64 17.42 -4.96
CA ASP A 128 -5.77 17.98 -3.92
C ASP A 128 -4.39 18.38 -4.47
N ASN A 129 -4.06 17.96 -5.70
CA ASN A 129 -2.81 18.23 -6.39
C ASN A 129 -3.02 18.93 -7.75
N GLU A 130 -4.16 19.61 -7.94
CA GLU A 130 -4.55 20.20 -9.22
C GLU A 130 -3.48 21.15 -9.79
N ALA A 131 -2.82 21.94 -8.93
CA ALA A 131 -1.77 22.88 -9.33
C ALA A 131 -0.54 22.24 -10.00
N ASN A 132 -0.35 20.93 -9.85
CA ASN A 132 0.76 20.18 -10.44
C ASN A 132 0.31 19.24 -11.57
N LEU A 133 -0.94 19.33 -12.00
CA LEU A 133 -1.55 18.46 -13.03
C LEU A 133 -1.94 19.27 -14.27
N PRO A 134 -1.96 18.66 -15.47
CA PRO A 134 -2.51 19.32 -16.64
C PRO A 134 -3.99 19.67 -16.46
N ASP A 135 -4.42 20.84 -16.92
CA ASP A 135 -5.79 21.35 -16.75
C ASP A 135 -6.90 20.37 -17.22
N ASN A 136 -6.61 19.57 -18.25
CA ASN A 136 -7.56 18.59 -18.81
C ASN A 136 -7.53 17.23 -18.11
N TYR A 137 -6.56 16.97 -17.22
CA TYR A 137 -6.35 15.63 -16.68
C TYR A 137 -7.51 15.16 -15.80
N ILE A 138 -7.92 15.96 -14.82
CA ILE A 138 -8.93 15.51 -13.86
C ILE A 138 -10.34 15.51 -14.48
N ARG A 139 -10.67 16.56 -15.23
CA ARG A 139 -12.02 16.74 -15.79
C ARG A 139 -12.25 15.89 -17.04
N ASP A 140 -11.30 15.89 -17.97
CA ASP A 140 -11.51 15.29 -19.29
C ASP A 140 -10.99 13.86 -19.35
N ILE A 141 -9.81 13.58 -18.77
CA ILE A 141 -9.24 12.23 -18.77
C ILE A 141 -9.90 11.37 -17.68
N LEU A 142 -9.77 11.76 -16.41
CA LEU A 142 -10.35 10.98 -15.31
C LEU A 142 -11.88 11.04 -15.29
N GLY A 143 -12.48 12.17 -15.72
CA GLY A 143 -13.94 12.32 -15.77
C GLY A 143 -14.62 11.51 -16.87
N ALA A 144 -13.91 11.19 -17.97
CA ALA A 144 -14.42 10.34 -19.06
C ALA A 144 -14.27 8.83 -18.80
N LEU A 145 -13.62 8.44 -17.70
CA LEU A 145 -13.52 7.03 -17.33
C LEU A 145 -14.90 6.41 -17.08
N PRO A 146 -15.09 5.10 -17.36
CA PRO A 146 -16.27 4.36 -16.94
C PRO A 146 -16.50 4.51 -15.43
N ASP A 147 -17.77 4.46 -14.99
CA ASP A 147 -18.17 4.87 -13.63
C ASP A 147 -17.29 4.28 -12.52
N ARG A 148 -17.04 2.97 -12.58
CA ARG A 148 -16.18 2.27 -11.62
C ARG A 148 -14.75 2.81 -11.60
N ALA A 149 -14.14 3.00 -12.78
CA ALA A 149 -12.76 3.48 -12.90
C ALA A 149 -12.66 4.96 -12.49
N ARG A 150 -13.66 5.78 -12.84
CA ARG A 150 -13.76 7.17 -12.41
C ARG A 150 -13.84 7.30 -10.89
N ARG A 151 -14.76 6.57 -10.25
CA ARG A 151 -14.94 6.60 -8.79
C ARG A 151 -13.67 6.17 -8.05
N ARG A 152 -12.97 5.16 -8.58
CA ARG A 152 -11.70 4.69 -8.00
C ARG A 152 -10.54 5.67 -8.18
N MET A 153 -10.31 6.11 -9.42
CA MET A 153 -9.09 6.85 -9.79
C MET A 153 -9.22 8.37 -9.60
N ARG A 154 -10.44 8.92 -9.71
CA ARG A 154 -10.72 10.36 -9.55
C ARG A 154 -11.23 10.68 -8.15
N ASP A 155 -12.18 9.90 -7.67
CA ASP A 155 -12.95 10.24 -6.45
C ASP A 155 -12.41 9.51 -5.20
N GLY A 156 -11.48 8.57 -5.39
CA GLY A 156 -10.80 7.86 -4.30
C GLY A 156 -11.72 6.87 -3.57
N GLU A 157 -12.70 6.28 -4.27
CA GLU A 157 -13.70 5.40 -3.67
C GLU A 157 -13.38 3.91 -3.83
N GLY A 158 -13.56 3.14 -2.74
CA GLY A 158 -13.52 1.68 -2.76
C GLY A 158 -14.79 1.12 -3.38
N VAL A 159 -14.72 0.77 -4.66
CA VAL A 159 -15.84 0.19 -5.41
C VAL A 159 -15.74 -1.33 -5.46
N ARG A 160 -16.87 -2.03 -5.27
CA ARG A 160 -16.93 -3.49 -5.42
C ARG A 160 -16.60 -3.90 -6.86
N ALA A 161 -16.13 -5.13 -7.04
CA ALA A 161 -15.95 -5.68 -8.37
C ALA A 161 -17.29 -5.88 -9.07
N GLU A 162 -17.38 -5.39 -10.31
CA GLU A 162 -18.48 -5.68 -11.22
C GLU A 162 -18.50 -7.19 -11.51
N GLY A 163 -19.66 -7.85 -11.35
CA GLY A 163 -19.78 -9.30 -11.56
C GLY A 163 -19.51 -10.17 -10.33
N MET A 164 -19.58 -9.63 -9.10
CA MET A 164 -19.79 -10.50 -7.92
C MET A 164 -21.08 -11.29 -8.15
N ILE A 165 -20.92 -12.61 -8.35
CA ILE A 165 -21.92 -13.56 -8.88
C ILE A 165 -23.28 -13.55 -8.14
N TYR A 166 -23.34 -12.96 -6.95
CA TYR A 166 -24.51 -12.97 -6.08
C TYR A 166 -25.47 -11.77 -6.22
N GLU A 167 -25.28 -10.85 -7.17
CA GLU A 167 -26.32 -9.82 -7.41
C GLU A 167 -27.60 -10.40 -8.03
N LEU A 168 -27.48 -11.55 -8.70
CA LEU A 168 -28.60 -12.30 -9.28
C LEU A 168 -28.89 -13.63 -8.58
N PHE A 169 -28.09 -14.01 -7.58
CA PHE A 169 -28.35 -15.20 -6.80
C PHE A 169 -29.65 -15.01 -6.03
N ARG A 170 -30.58 -15.93 -6.25
CA ARG A 170 -31.82 -16.05 -5.51
C ARG A 170 -31.81 -17.40 -4.83
N ASP A 171 -32.35 -17.48 -3.62
CA ASP A 171 -32.44 -18.74 -2.86
C ASP A 171 -33.22 -19.82 -3.63
N ASP A 172 -34.04 -19.45 -4.62
CA ASP A 172 -34.78 -20.34 -5.52
C ASP A 172 -33.93 -21.01 -6.61
N MET A 173 -32.65 -20.62 -6.76
CA MET A 173 -31.69 -21.24 -7.70
C MET A 173 -30.95 -22.42 -7.08
N VAL A 174 -31.17 -22.69 -5.79
CA VAL A 174 -30.71 -23.91 -5.13
C VAL A 174 -31.75 -25.01 -5.40
N ILE A 175 -31.44 -25.94 -6.30
CA ILE A 175 -32.23 -27.17 -6.45
C ILE A 175 -31.70 -28.15 -5.40
N PRO A 176 -32.44 -28.46 -4.33
CA PRO A 176 -32.03 -29.49 -3.40
C PRO A 176 -32.10 -30.86 -4.09
N TYR A 177 -31.16 -31.74 -3.75
CA TYR A 177 -31.35 -33.17 -3.98
C TYR A 177 -32.51 -33.71 -3.14
#